data_AF-A0A8T6P4C7-F1
#
_entry.id   AF-A0A8T6P4C7-F1
#
_cell.length_a   1.000
_cell.length_b   1.000
_cell.length_c   1.000
_cell.angle_alpha   90.00
_cell.angle_beta   90.00
_cell.angle_gamma   90.00
#
_symmetry.space_group_name_H-M   'P 1'
#
loop_
_entity.id
_entity.type
_entity.pdbx_description
1 polymer ?
#
loop_
_entity_poly.entity_id
_entity_poly.type
_entity_poly.pdbx_seq_one_letter_code
_entity_poly.pdbx_strand_id
1 'polypeptide(L)'
;MARPAPTTISCPNCGQPFSAMLEQVLDVDRDPGAKDRLLNGRVNVITCPHCGYRGMVGTPLIYHDSTKPVAVIYVPMELNLNQPDREKLVGDLTNALMRNMDENTPKGHLLQPKTALTFQGLMDQVLEAEGLTQEEYQQQQQSGAASLDESKLQLIEQIAEAKKADREALLAENMDQIDMAFVELLTAAAQQAAQAEDQRRSLRLLNAREYILEHSDIGQQIREQEAAFAEANEDLQGLLAELQQQGRQLTREDFVDLLMEDRHNEAKVRALASLGRQLLDYQTFEVITARINMAQSDAERQRRSRVRELALEAASSYEREQRAEMERAAETLRQLMQAEDIALAVRDNINRIDDLFLQVLQVNLDEARRSGNMAASGRLAQIYEEVLRLVQESAPPEIRFINELLSAESNDEVNGLLHANDKKLDLQLLGAIEEVMQQFQSSGNQEAVRRLDNIRHQIEHILVDKANETIEILLASDDIPTAVDFHQKRIDELFLQVLQQRLVQDHDDRLREVREAVVAHLQSSAPPELRMINDLLSAETEDAALDMLRDRRSELSSELLQVMEAVVQQLRAGGSPAMAQRLEVLRAEAQRMM
;
A
#
# COMPACT_ATOMS: atom_id res chain seq x y z
N MET A 1 1.86 -36.97 -11.00
CA MET A 1 2.57 -35.72 -11.35
C MET A 1 3.95 -36.06 -11.84
N ALA A 2 4.30 -35.70 -13.08
CA ALA A 2 5.70 -35.72 -13.49
C ALA A 2 6.42 -34.65 -12.66
N ARG A 3 7.39 -35.05 -11.84
CA ARG A 3 8.08 -34.11 -10.96
C ARG A 3 9.02 -33.23 -11.81
N PRO A 4 9.08 -31.91 -11.56
CA PRO A 4 10.13 -31.08 -12.13
C PRO A 4 11.51 -31.73 -11.89
N ALA A 5 12.33 -31.76 -12.94
CA ALA A 5 13.63 -32.40 -12.89
C ALA A 5 14.74 -31.35 -12.76
N PRO A 6 15.74 -31.55 -11.89
CA PRO A 6 16.88 -30.66 -11.79
C PRO A 6 17.69 -30.72 -13.09
N THR A 7 17.82 -29.57 -13.75
CA THR A 7 18.50 -29.40 -15.03
C THR A 7 19.48 -28.24 -14.93
N THR A 8 20.73 -28.47 -15.31
CA THR A 8 21.73 -27.39 -15.38
C THR A 8 21.49 -26.56 -16.63
N ILE A 9 21.32 -25.25 -16.44
CA ILE A 9 21.08 -24.27 -17.50
C ILE A 9 22.04 -23.09 -17.37
N SER A 10 22.31 -22.41 -18.48
CA SER A 10 23.08 -21.16 -18.49
C SER A 10 22.16 -19.96 -18.53
N CYS A 11 22.39 -18.98 -17.65
CA CYS A 11 21.64 -17.73 -17.66
C CYS A 11 21.84 -16.99 -19.00
N PRO A 12 20.77 -16.59 -19.72
CA PRO A 12 20.92 -15.86 -20.98
C PRO A 12 21.47 -14.44 -20.78
N ASN A 13 21.33 -13.88 -19.58
CA ASN A 13 21.80 -12.52 -19.26
C ASN A 13 23.30 -12.50 -18.86
N CYS A 14 23.70 -13.34 -17.90
CA CYS A 14 25.06 -13.31 -17.34
C CYS A 14 25.95 -14.50 -17.75
N GLY A 15 25.41 -15.49 -18.47
CA GLY A 15 26.13 -16.68 -18.93
C GLY A 15 26.45 -17.71 -17.85
N GLN A 16 26.27 -17.40 -16.57
CA GLN A 16 26.60 -18.30 -15.46
C GLN A 16 25.68 -19.54 -15.45
N PRO A 17 26.23 -20.76 -15.31
CA PRO A 17 25.45 -21.98 -15.19
C PRO A 17 24.88 -22.16 -13.78
N PHE A 18 23.62 -22.61 -13.67
CA PHE A 18 22.98 -22.96 -12.41
C PHE A 18 21.95 -24.08 -12.60
N SER A 19 21.60 -24.78 -11.52
CA SER A 19 20.59 -25.84 -11.53
C SER A 19 19.19 -25.26 -11.34
N ALA A 20 18.25 -25.63 -12.20
CA ALA A 20 16.85 -25.25 -12.11
C ALA A 20 15.94 -26.46 -12.20
N MET A 21 14.79 -26.42 -11.51
CA MET A 21 13.76 -27.46 -11.60
C MET A 21 12.87 -27.17 -12.81
N LEU A 22 12.96 -28.01 -13.84
CA LEU A 22 12.22 -27.83 -15.10
C LEU A 22 11.16 -28.91 -15.29
N GLU A 23 9.98 -28.51 -15.68
CA GLU A 23 8.83 -29.36 -15.99
C GLU A 23 8.83 -29.71 -17.50
N GLN A 24 8.67 -31.00 -17.81
CA GLN A 24 8.67 -31.51 -19.18
C GLN A 24 7.34 -32.17 -19.60
N VAL A 25 6.44 -32.43 -18.65
CA VAL A 25 5.13 -33.05 -18.91
C VAL A 25 4.06 -32.24 -18.21
N LEU A 26 3.24 -31.56 -19.00
CA LEU A 26 2.06 -30.81 -18.58
C LEU A 26 0.82 -31.66 -18.89
N ASP A 27 0.31 -32.37 -17.90
CA ASP A 27 -0.83 -33.28 -18.05
C ASP A 27 -2.04 -32.74 -17.27
N VAL A 28 -3.01 -32.16 -17.99
CA VAL A 28 -4.17 -31.48 -17.42
C VAL A 28 -5.03 -32.42 -16.57
N ASP A 29 -5.09 -33.69 -16.96
CA ASP A 29 -5.86 -34.71 -16.24
C ASP A 29 -5.33 -34.94 -14.81
N ARG A 30 -4.04 -34.66 -14.59
CA ARG A 30 -3.34 -34.86 -13.32
C ARG A 30 -3.02 -33.55 -12.59
N ASP A 31 -2.94 -32.46 -13.34
CA ASP A 31 -2.75 -31.10 -12.87
C ASP A 31 -3.69 -30.16 -13.62
N PRO A 32 -4.90 -29.94 -13.08
CA PRO A 32 -5.89 -29.06 -13.70
C PRO A 32 -5.38 -27.64 -13.96
N GLY A 33 -4.38 -27.16 -13.21
CA GLY A 33 -3.78 -25.84 -13.38
C GLY A 33 -2.71 -25.76 -14.47
N ALA A 34 -2.30 -26.88 -15.08
CA ALA A 34 -1.24 -26.92 -16.08
C ALA A 34 -1.57 -26.08 -17.32
N LYS A 35 -2.83 -26.10 -17.75
CA LYS A 35 -3.33 -25.31 -18.89
C LYS A 35 -3.24 -23.80 -18.61
N ASP A 36 -3.72 -23.35 -17.46
CA ASP A 36 -3.67 -21.93 -17.11
C ASP A 36 -2.23 -21.43 -16.97
N ARG A 37 -1.34 -22.22 -16.37
CA ARG A 37 0.09 -21.86 -16.31
C ARG A 37 0.71 -21.77 -17.68
N LEU A 38 0.37 -22.68 -18.59
CA LEU A 38 0.84 -22.67 -19.97
C LEU A 38 0.37 -21.41 -20.71
N LEU A 39 -0.94 -21.15 -20.69
CA LEU A 39 -1.56 -20.04 -21.43
C LEU A 39 -1.17 -18.66 -20.88
N ASN A 40 -0.78 -18.58 -19.61
CA ASN A 40 -0.24 -17.35 -19.00
C ASN A 40 1.29 -17.23 -19.09
N GLY A 41 1.97 -18.13 -19.81
CA GLY A 41 3.44 -18.10 -19.96
C GLY A 41 4.21 -18.30 -18.64
N ARG A 42 3.60 -19.00 -17.67
CA ARG A 42 4.16 -19.23 -16.32
C ARG A 42 4.88 -20.58 -16.18
N VAL A 43 5.00 -21.35 -17.26
CA VAL A 43 5.73 -22.63 -17.28
C VAL A 43 7.24 -22.37 -17.34
N ASN A 44 8.01 -23.08 -16.51
CA ASN A 44 9.49 -23.02 -16.52
C ASN A 44 10.08 -21.60 -16.43
N VAL A 45 9.43 -20.71 -15.69
CA VAL A 45 9.96 -19.37 -15.35
C VAL A 45 10.92 -19.51 -14.18
N ILE A 46 12.19 -19.13 -14.38
CA ILE A 46 13.24 -19.24 -13.38
C ILE A 46 13.84 -17.88 -13.06
N THR A 47 14.45 -17.76 -11.88
CA THR A 47 15.24 -16.59 -11.47
C THR A 47 16.70 -16.98 -11.39
N CYS A 48 17.56 -16.28 -12.11
CA CYS A 48 19.01 -16.52 -12.06
C CYS A 48 19.57 -16.08 -10.70
N PRO A 49 20.20 -16.98 -9.93
CA PRO A 49 20.75 -16.65 -8.62
C PRO A 49 21.96 -15.71 -8.68
N HIS A 50 22.56 -15.52 -9.87
CA HIS A 50 23.77 -14.72 -10.04
C HIS A 50 23.51 -13.26 -10.44
N CYS A 51 22.40 -12.98 -11.12
CA CYS A 51 22.12 -11.63 -11.66
C CYS A 51 20.67 -11.18 -11.54
N GLY A 52 19.80 -12.00 -10.94
CA GLY A 52 18.38 -11.69 -10.78
C GLY A 52 17.55 -11.76 -12.06
N TYR A 53 18.15 -12.08 -13.22
CA TYR A 53 17.41 -12.26 -14.47
C TYR A 53 16.28 -13.29 -14.28
N ARG A 54 15.04 -12.88 -14.54
CA ARG A 54 13.87 -13.77 -14.51
C ARG A 54 13.30 -13.92 -15.90
N GLY A 55 13.20 -15.15 -16.36
CA GLY A 55 12.75 -15.48 -17.71
C GLY A 55 12.31 -16.93 -17.83
N MET A 56 11.53 -17.19 -18.86
CA MET A 56 11.16 -18.56 -19.25
C MET A 56 12.35 -19.27 -19.87
N VAL A 57 12.55 -20.53 -19.49
CA VAL A 57 13.53 -21.40 -20.15
C VAL A 57 12.82 -22.25 -21.19
N GLY A 58 13.24 -22.11 -22.44
CA GLY A 58 12.80 -22.96 -23.55
C GLY A 58 13.37 -24.37 -23.42
N THR A 59 12.66 -25.25 -22.72
CA THR A 59 12.95 -26.68 -22.61
C THR A 59 11.89 -27.47 -23.38
N PRO A 60 12.24 -28.61 -24.01
CA PRO A 60 11.26 -29.51 -24.57
C PRO A 60 10.23 -29.93 -23.54
N LEU A 61 8.97 -29.92 -23.93
CA LEU A 61 7.87 -30.37 -23.07
C LEU A 61 6.72 -30.94 -23.89
N ILE A 62 5.87 -31.73 -23.24
CA ILE A 62 4.62 -32.24 -23.80
C ILE A 62 3.44 -31.71 -22.99
N TYR A 63 2.44 -31.16 -23.68
CA TYR A 63 1.13 -30.83 -23.13
C TYR A 63 0.12 -31.92 -23.51
N HIS A 64 -0.74 -32.29 -22.57
CA HIS A 64 -1.78 -33.29 -22.74
C HIS A 64 -3.08 -32.91 -22.04
N ASP A 65 -4.19 -33.08 -22.75
CA ASP A 65 -5.55 -32.97 -22.22
C ASP A 65 -6.41 -34.08 -22.86
N SER A 66 -7.00 -34.96 -22.03
CA SER A 66 -7.86 -36.04 -22.53
C SER A 66 -9.29 -35.59 -22.82
N THR A 67 -9.76 -34.51 -22.20
CA THR A 67 -11.10 -33.95 -22.38
C THR A 67 -11.25 -33.29 -23.75
N LYS A 68 -10.16 -32.67 -24.22
CA LYS A 68 -9.97 -32.14 -25.57
C LYS A 68 -8.82 -32.94 -26.19
N PRO A 69 -9.04 -34.16 -26.73
CA PRO A 69 -8.01 -35.18 -26.98
C PRO A 69 -6.83 -34.67 -27.82
N VAL A 70 -5.90 -33.98 -27.16
CA VAL A 70 -4.83 -33.18 -27.75
C VAL A 70 -3.54 -33.49 -27.02
N ALA A 71 -2.49 -33.67 -27.81
CA ALA A 71 -1.14 -33.76 -27.32
C ALA A 71 -0.26 -32.89 -28.21
N VAL A 72 0.42 -31.93 -27.59
CA VAL A 72 1.31 -31.01 -28.29
C VAL A 72 2.68 -31.10 -27.68
N ILE A 73 3.69 -31.36 -28.51
CA ILE A 73 5.09 -31.38 -28.10
C ILE A 73 5.74 -30.10 -28.55
N TYR A 74 6.26 -29.34 -27.59
CA TYR A 74 7.08 -28.18 -27.86
C TYR A 74 8.54 -28.59 -27.97
N VAL A 75 9.17 -28.27 -29.10
CA VAL A 75 10.60 -28.45 -29.34
C VAL A 75 11.20 -27.07 -29.67
N PRO A 76 11.90 -26.43 -28.72
CA PRO A 76 12.55 -25.15 -28.94
C PRO A 76 13.53 -25.21 -30.13
N MET A 77 13.43 -24.26 -31.07
CA MET A 77 14.32 -24.20 -32.24
C MET A 77 15.78 -23.95 -31.86
N GLU A 78 16.01 -23.35 -30.69
CA GLU A 78 17.31 -23.01 -30.13
C GLU A 78 18.17 -24.25 -29.84
N LEU A 79 17.54 -25.42 -29.71
CA LEU A 79 18.24 -26.70 -29.51
C LEU A 79 18.95 -27.19 -30.78
N ASN A 80 18.62 -26.64 -31.95
CA ASN A 80 19.26 -26.95 -33.23
C ASN A 80 19.36 -28.47 -33.52
N LEU A 81 18.33 -29.25 -33.13
CA LEU A 81 18.32 -30.70 -33.29
C LEU A 81 18.13 -31.10 -34.77
N ASN A 82 18.87 -32.12 -35.19
CA ASN A 82 18.63 -32.76 -36.50
C ASN A 82 17.32 -33.58 -36.47
N GLN A 83 16.86 -34.02 -37.64
CA GLN A 83 15.58 -34.74 -37.78
C GLN A 83 15.53 -36.03 -36.92
N PRO A 84 16.52 -36.94 -36.95
CA PRO A 84 16.52 -38.13 -36.09
C PRO A 84 16.47 -37.85 -34.58
N ASP A 85 17.25 -36.88 -34.11
CA ASP A 85 17.29 -36.53 -32.68
C ASP A 85 15.98 -35.89 -32.22
N ARG A 86 15.33 -35.13 -33.11
CA ARG A 86 14.01 -34.55 -32.85
C ARG A 86 12.93 -35.63 -32.76
N GLU A 87 12.93 -36.60 -33.67
CA GLU A 87 12.00 -37.74 -33.63
C GLU A 87 12.19 -38.59 -32.37
N LYS A 88 13.44 -38.79 -31.96
CA LYS A 88 13.77 -39.48 -30.71
C LYS A 88 13.25 -38.73 -29.48
N LEU A 89 13.48 -37.42 -29.40
CA LEU A 89 13.00 -36.56 -28.32
C LEU A 89 11.47 -36.58 -28.21
N VAL A 90 10.77 -36.49 -29.35
CA VAL A 90 9.32 -36.61 -29.44
C VAL A 90 8.85 -37.97 -28.88
N GLY A 91 9.51 -39.05 -29.27
CA GLY A 91 9.23 -40.40 -28.76
C GLY A 91 9.46 -40.52 -27.25
N ASP A 92 10.56 -39.96 -26.73
CA ASP A 92 10.91 -40.01 -25.31
C ASP A 92 9.89 -39.27 -24.44
N LEU A 93 9.45 -38.07 -24.85
CA LEU A 93 8.41 -37.30 -24.15
C LEU A 93 7.04 -37.99 -24.20
N THR A 94 6.67 -38.54 -25.36
CA THR A 94 5.43 -39.31 -25.53
C THR A 94 5.43 -40.53 -24.61
N ASN A 95 6.54 -41.27 -24.54
CA ASN A 95 6.70 -42.42 -23.65
C ASN A 95 6.73 -42.01 -22.17
N ALA A 96 7.29 -40.85 -21.83
CA ALA A 96 7.26 -40.30 -20.48
C ALA A 96 5.83 -39.98 -20.01
N LEU A 97 4.99 -39.45 -20.90
CA LEU A 97 3.57 -39.27 -20.64
C LEU A 97 2.85 -40.63 -20.52
N MET A 98 3.00 -41.53 -21.49
CA MET A 98 2.30 -42.83 -21.52
C MET A 98 2.59 -43.73 -20.30
N ARG A 99 3.82 -43.73 -19.77
CA ARG A 99 4.19 -44.46 -18.54
C ARG A 99 3.41 -43.99 -17.31
N ASN A 100 2.89 -42.79 -17.39
CA ASN A 100 2.15 -42.11 -16.35
C ASN A 100 0.66 -42.05 -16.69
N MET A 101 0.10 -42.95 -17.50
CA MET A 101 -1.33 -42.98 -17.81
C MET A 101 -1.98 -44.29 -17.38
N ASP A 102 -3.26 -44.23 -17.04
CA ASP A 102 -4.05 -45.41 -16.68
C ASP A 102 -4.32 -46.30 -17.92
N GLU A 103 -4.63 -47.58 -17.70
CA GLU A 103 -4.82 -48.54 -18.80
C GLU A 103 -6.04 -48.23 -19.68
N ASN A 104 -7.06 -47.57 -19.12
CA ASN A 104 -8.34 -47.29 -19.80
C ASN A 104 -8.40 -45.92 -20.51
N THR A 105 -7.36 -45.08 -20.40
CA THR A 105 -7.36 -43.77 -21.04
C THR A 105 -7.19 -43.91 -22.56
N PRO A 106 -8.01 -43.25 -23.40
CA PRO A 106 -7.83 -43.24 -24.85
C PRO A 106 -6.44 -42.71 -25.24
N LYS A 107 -5.68 -43.46 -26.05
CA LYS A 107 -4.28 -43.12 -26.42
C LYS A 107 -4.10 -42.76 -27.91
N GLY A 108 -5.19 -42.69 -28.67
CA GLY A 108 -5.13 -42.52 -30.13
C GLY A 108 -4.39 -41.24 -30.57
N HIS A 109 -4.67 -40.11 -29.92
CA HIS A 109 -4.03 -38.82 -30.18
C HIS A 109 -2.56 -38.76 -29.77
N LEU A 110 -2.10 -39.67 -28.91
CA LEU A 110 -0.70 -39.77 -28.49
C LEU A 110 0.19 -40.49 -29.49
N LEU A 111 -0.39 -41.23 -30.44
CA LEU A 111 0.37 -41.89 -31.51
C LEU A 111 0.81 -40.91 -32.60
N GLN A 112 0.16 -39.74 -32.68
CA GLN A 112 0.47 -38.66 -33.61
C GLN A 112 0.34 -37.30 -32.90
N PRO A 113 1.22 -36.98 -31.94
CA PRO A 113 1.18 -35.69 -31.26
C PRO A 113 1.49 -34.56 -32.24
N LYS A 114 0.80 -33.43 -32.09
CA LYS A 114 1.16 -32.20 -32.81
C LYS A 114 2.52 -31.72 -32.31
N THR A 115 3.28 -31.04 -33.16
CA THR A 115 4.57 -30.44 -32.78
C THR A 115 4.51 -28.93 -32.96
N ALA A 116 4.98 -28.20 -31.95
CA ALA A 116 5.18 -26.76 -31.97
C ALA A 116 6.67 -26.44 -31.85
N LEU A 117 7.16 -25.53 -32.69
CA LEU A 117 8.57 -25.11 -32.70
C LEU A 117 8.82 -23.84 -31.88
N THR A 118 7.75 -23.12 -31.56
CA THR A 118 7.77 -21.93 -30.71
C THR A 118 6.81 -22.14 -29.55
N PHE A 119 7.08 -21.48 -28.42
CA PHE A 119 6.19 -21.53 -27.26
C PHE A 119 4.81 -20.92 -27.59
N GLN A 120 4.78 -19.86 -28.39
CA GLN A 120 3.55 -19.27 -28.91
C GLN A 120 2.75 -20.28 -29.76
N GLY A 121 3.41 -21.01 -30.66
CA GLY A 121 2.75 -22.04 -31.47
C GLY A 121 2.22 -23.22 -30.65
N LEU A 122 2.80 -23.50 -29.48
CA LEU A 122 2.24 -24.45 -28.52
C LEU A 122 0.93 -23.91 -27.95
N MET A 123 0.92 -22.66 -27.47
CA MET A 123 -0.29 -22.02 -26.94
C MET A 123 -1.41 -21.96 -27.99
N ASP A 124 -1.08 -21.57 -29.22
CA ASP A 124 -2.04 -21.50 -30.33
C ASP A 124 -2.68 -22.87 -30.62
N GLN A 125 -1.89 -23.95 -30.63
CA GLN A 125 -2.40 -25.30 -30.88
C GLN A 125 -3.26 -25.84 -29.74
N VAL A 126 -3.00 -25.41 -28.50
CA VAL A 126 -3.82 -25.72 -27.32
C VAL A 126 -5.16 -24.98 -27.40
N LEU A 127 -5.13 -23.69 -27.72
CA LEU A 127 -6.34 -22.87 -27.88
C LEU A 127 -7.18 -23.32 -29.10
N GLU A 128 -6.55 -23.72 -30.20
CA GLU A 128 -7.23 -24.28 -31.38
C GLU A 128 -8.02 -25.55 -31.01
N ALA A 129 -7.48 -26.41 -30.15
CA ALA A 129 -8.18 -27.60 -29.66
C ALA A 129 -9.43 -27.27 -28.80
N GLU A 130 -9.47 -26.06 -28.25
CA GLU A 130 -10.61 -25.50 -27.52
C GLU A 130 -11.61 -24.78 -28.44
N GLY A 131 -11.22 -24.50 -29.69
CA GLY A 131 -11.98 -23.66 -30.60
C GLY A 131 -11.87 -22.16 -30.30
N LEU A 132 -10.78 -21.74 -29.66
CA LEU A 132 -10.52 -20.34 -29.27
C LEU A 132 -9.23 -19.83 -29.92
N THR A 133 -9.19 -18.53 -30.19
CA THR A 133 -7.95 -17.78 -30.47
C THR A 133 -7.38 -17.17 -29.20
N GLN A 134 -6.12 -16.70 -29.24
CA GLN A 134 -5.50 -16.04 -28.09
C GLN A 134 -6.22 -14.75 -27.69
N GLU A 135 -6.72 -13.99 -28.65
CA GLU A 135 -7.51 -12.78 -28.40
C GLU A 135 -8.86 -13.13 -27.76
N GLU A 136 -9.57 -14.13 -28.28
CA GLU A 136 -10.84 -14.60 -27.69
C GLU A 136 -10.66 -15.16 -26.28
N TYR A 137 -9.57 -15.90 -26.03
CA TYR A 137 -9.25 -16.40 -24.69
C TYR A 137 -8.97 -15.27 -23.70
N GLN A 138 -8.19 -14.26 -24.10
CA GLN A 138 -7.92 -13.09 -23.27
C GLN A 138 -9.19 -12.27 -23.01
N GLN A 139 -10.01 -12.04 -24.04
CA GLN A 139 -11.30 -11.36 -23.90
C GLN A 139 -12.26 -12.14 -23.02
N GLN A 140 -12.31 -13.47 -23.10
CA GLN A 140 -13.14 -14.31 -22.25
C GLN A 140 -12.71 -14.26 -20.79
N GLN A 141 -11.40 -14.26 -20.51
CA GLN A 141 -10.89 -14.07 -19.14
C GLN A 141 -11.23 -12.68 -18.59
N GLN A 142 -11.04 -11.63 -19.39
CA GLN A 142 -11.35 -10.26 -19.00
C GLN A 142 -12.86 -10.06 -18.78
N SER A 143 -13.70 -10.64 -19.65
CA SER A 143 -15.16 -10.54 -19.55
C SER A 143 -15.72 -11.31 -18.36
N GLY A 144 -15.15 -12.48 -18.05
CA GLY A 144 -15.52 -13.26 -16.86
C GLY A 144 -15.21 -12.50 -15.56
N ALA A 145 -14.01 -11.93 -15.44
CA ALA A 145 -13.64 -11.10 -14.30
C ALA A 145 -14.50 -9.83 -14.18
N ALA A 146 -14.72 -9.10 -15.28
CA ALA A 146 -15.54 -7.89 -15.29
C ALA A 146 -17.00 -8.14 -14.87
N SER A 147 -17.60 -9.27 -15.29
CA SER A 147 -18.99 -9.62 -14.93
C SER A 147 -19.17 -9.95 -13.44
N LEU A 148 -18.13 -10.50 -12.80
CA LEU A 148 -18.12 -10.75 -11.36
C LEU A 148 -18.00 -9.42 -10.58
N ASP A 149 -17.14 -8.52 -11.04
CA ASP A 149 -16.97 -7.20 -10.43
C ASP A 149 -18.24 -6.33 -10.55
N GLU A 150 -18.92 -6.36 -11.70
CA GLU A 150 -20.22 -5.69 -11.88
C GLU A 150 -21.30 -6.21 -10.92
N SER A 151 -21.35 -7.53 -10.71
CA SER A 151 -22.31 -8.14 -9.78
C SER A 151 -22.03 -7.75 -8.33
N LYS A 152 -20.76 -7.71 -7.93
CA LYS A 152 -20.32 -7.22 -6.60
C LYS A 152 -20.67 -5.75 -6.41
N LEU A 153 -20.45 -4.91 -7.42
CA LEU A 153 -20.81 -3.48 -7.37
C LEU A 153 -22.32 -3.27 -7.23
N GLN A 154 -23.16 -4.07 -7.90
CA GLN A 154 -24.61 -4.01 -7.72
C GLN A 154 -25.02 -4.40 -6.30
N LEU A 155 -24.43 -5.46 -5.74
CA LEU A 155 -24.69 -5.90 -4.38
C LEU A 155 -24.22 -4.86 -3.34
N ILE A 156 -23.07 -4.21 -3.57
CA ILE A 156 -22.57 -3.08 -2.77
C ILE A 156 -23.63 -1.97 -2.66
N GLU A 157 -24.20 -1.55 -3.80
CA GLU A 157 -25.24 -0.52 -3.81
C GLU A 157 -26.49 -0.98 -3.06
N GLN A 158 -26.95 -2.21 -3.29
CA GLN A 158 -28.13 -2.75 -2.60
C GLN A 158 -27.95 -2.76 -1.08
N ILE A 159 -26.78 -3.19 -0.58
CA ILE A 159 -26.46 -3.22 0.86
C ILE A 159 -26.38 -1.79 1.43
N ALA A 160 -25.80 -0.85 0.69
CA ALA A 160 -25.66 0.54 1.09
C ALA A 160 -27.01 1.27 1.20
N GLU A 161 -27.97 0.91 0.35
CA GLU A 161 -29.32 1.49 0.33
C GLU A 161 -30.31 0.76 1.25
N ALA A 162 -30.03 -0.50 1.59
CA ALA A 162 -30.87 -1.30 2.46
C ALA A 162 -30.97 -0.71 3.89
N LYS A 163 -32.16 -0.83 4.46
CA LYS A 163 -32.39 -0.56 5.89
C LYS A 163 -31.70 -1.64 6.72
N LYS A 164 -31.39 -1.33 7.99
CA LYS A 164 -30.67 -2.24 8.90
C LYS A 164 -31.25 -3.67 8.94
N ALA A 165 -32.57 -3.83 8.98
CA ALA A 165 -33.22 -5.14 9.00
C ALA A 165 -33.09 -5.93 7.69
N ASP A 166 -33.07 -5.24 6.55
CA ASP A 166 -32.96 -5.86 5.22
C ASP A 166 -31.48 -6.17 4.89
N ARG A 167 -30.55 -5.41 5.47
CA ARG A 167 -29.11 -5.59 5.27
C ARG A 167 -28.61 -6.93 5.80
N GLU A 168 -29.09 -7.37 6.97
CA GLU A 168 -28.71 -8.67 7.55
C GLU A 168 -29.13 -9.84 6.64
N ALA A 169 -30.34 -9.79 6.09
CA ALA A 169 -30.83 -10.79 5.14
C ALA A 169 -30.00 -10.79 3.84
N LEU A 170 -29.70 -9.62 3.29
CA LEU A 170 -28.87 -9.50 2.08
C LEU A 170 -27.46 -10.06 2.26
N LEU A 171 -26.85 -9.86 3.43
CA LEU A 171 -25.54 -10.45 3.71
C LEU A 171 -25.61 -11.96 3.86
N ALA A 172 -26.61 -12.48 4.57
CA ALA A 172 -26.80 -13.92 4.76
C ALA A 172 -27.05 -14.64 3.42
N GLU A 173 -27.76 -14.01 2.49
CA GLU A 173 -28.07 -14.58 1.17
C GLU A 173 -26.89 -14.55 0.19
N ASN A 174 -25.89 -13.69 0.41
CA ASN A 174 -24.77 -13.45 -0.51
C ASN A 174 -23.40 -13.66 0.13
N MET A 175 -23.31 -14.48 1.18
CA MET A 175 -22.05 -14.71 1.91
C MET A 175 -20.90 -15.20 1.01
N ASP A 176 -21.20 -15.91 -0.06
CA ASP A 176 -20.23 -16.43 -1.04
C ASP A 176 -19.60 -15.34 -1.91
N GLN A 177 -20.28 -14.20 -2.09
CA GLN A 177 -19.78 -13.06 -2.86
C GLN A 177 -19.03 -12.03 -2.01
N ILE A 178 -19.17 -12.11 -0.68
CA ILE A 178 -18.57 -11.17 0.28
C ILE A 178 -17.19 -11.69 0.68
N ASP A 179 -16.23 -11.48 -0.22
CA ASP A 179 -14.81 -11.81 -0.04
C ASP A 179 -13.94 -10.55 0.13
N MET A 180 -12.61 -10.72 0.19
CA MET A 180 -11.67 -9.58 0.29
C MET A 180 -11.87 -8.58 -0.85
N ALA A 181 -12.03 -9.07 -2.09
CA ALA A 181 -12.21 -8.22 -3.26
C ALA A 181 -13.51 -7.41 -3.18
N PHE A 182 -14.58 -7.96 -2.58
CA PHE A 182 -15.81 -7.22 -2.31
C PHE A 182 -15.58 -6.03 -1.37
N VAL A 183 -14.83 -6.24 -0.27
CA VAL A 183 -14.51 -5.19 0.71
C VAL A 183 -13.62 -4.10 0.08
N GLU A 184 -12.67 -4.49 -0.77
CA GLU A 184 -11.82 -3.57 -1.53
C GLU A 184 -12.64 -2.72 -2.50
N LEU A 185 -13.51 -3.35 -3.30
CA LEU A 185 -14.41 -2.65 -4.23
C LEU A 185 -15.35 -1.69 -3.50
N LEU A 186 -15.90 -2.10 -2.35
CA LEU A 186 -16.74 -1.25 -1.51
C LEU A 186 -15.98 -0.02 -0.98
N THR A 187 -14.72 -0.23 -0.57
CA THR A 187 -13.84 0.84 -0.09
C THR A 187 -13.52 1.83 -1.22
N ALA A 188 -13.18 1.32 -2.40
CA ALA A 188 -12.91 2.14 -3.58
C ALA A 188 -14.16 2.94 -4.01
N ALA A 189 -15.34 2.32 -4.00
CA ALA A 189 -16.60 3.01 -4.30
C ALA A 189 -16.91 4.15 -3.32
N ALA A 190 -16.64 3.95 -2.02
CA ALA A 190 -16.82 4.97 -1.00
C ALA A 190 -15.86 6.16 -1.18
N GLN A 191 -14.60 5.89 -1.53
CA GLN A 191 -13.58 6.91 -1.83
C GLN A 191 -13.94 7.69 -3.09
N GLN A 192 -14.36 7.00 -4.15
CA GLN A 192 -14.79 7.64 -5.40
C GLN A 192 -16.00 8.56 -5.16
N ALA A 193 -16.99 8.13 -4.36
CA ALA A 193 -18.12 8.96 -3.99
C ALA A 193 -17.69 10.22 -3.21
N ALA A 194 -16.69 10.11 -2.33
CA ALA A 194 -16.13 11.26 -1.60
C ALA A 194 -15.43 12.25 -2.56
N GLN A 195 -14.63 11.74 -3.50
CA GLN A 195 -13.96 12.56 -4.52
C GLN A 195 -14.94 13.26 -5.46
N ALA A 196 -16.09 12.63 -5.74
CA ALA A 196 -17.17 13.21 -6.53
C ALA A 196 -18.08 14.18 -5.74
N GLU A 197 -17.67 14.58 -4.52
CA GLU A 197 -18.43 15.44 -3.60
C GLU A 197 -19.80 14.88 -3.15
N ASP A 198 -20.08 13.59 -3.38
CA ASP A 198 -21.28 12.91 -2.90
C ASP A 198 -21.06 12.33 -1.49
N GLN A 199 -20.96 13.24 -0.52
CA GLN A 199 -20.72 12.90 0.90
C GLN A 199 -21.78 11.93 1.45
N ARG A 200 -23.05 12.05 1.02
CA ARG A 200 -24.12 11.18 1.51
C ARG A 200 -23.95 9.74 1.04
N ARG A 201 -23.59 9.52 -0.22
CA ARG A 201 -23.31 8.17 -0.74
C ARG A 201 -22.04 7.60 -0.13
N SER A 202 -20.98 8.40 -0.02
CA SER A 202 -19.74 7.98 0.64
C SER A 202 -20.00 7.48 2.08
N LEU A 203 -20.73 8.25 2.89
CA LEU A 203 -21.08 7.85 4.26
C LEU A 203 -21.95 6.59 4.31
N ARG A 204 -22.89 6.40 3.37
CA ARG A 204 -23.71 5.17 3.29
C ARG A 204 -22.84 3.95 3.02
N LEU A 205 -21.90 4.05 2.07
CA LEU A 205 -20.98 2.97 1.70
C LEU A 205 -20.02 2.64 2.84
N LEU A 206 -19.48 3.64 3.54
CA LEU A 206 -18.64 3.44 4.72
C LEU A 206 -19.39 2.75 5.86
N ASN A 207 -20.63 3.17 6.13
CA ASN A 207 -21.48 2.52 7.13
C ASN A 207 -21.84 1.07 6.75
N ALA A 208 -21.99 0.78 5.46
CA ALA A 208 -22.18 -0.58 4.98
C ALA A 208 -20.91 -1.42 5.16
N ARG A 209 -19.74 -0.85 4.86
CA ARG A 209 -18.44 -1.49 5.07
C ARG A 209 -18.23 -1.85 6.54
N GLU A 210 -18.47 -0.90 7.44
CA GLU A 210 -18.31 -1.14 8.88
C GLU A 210 -19.22 -2.27 9.35
N TYR A 211 -20.49 -2.24 8.93
CA TYR A 211 -21.45 -3.29 9.28
C TYR A 211 -21.02 -4.67 8.76
N ILE A 212 -20.50 -4.75 7.52
CA ILE A 212 -19.94 -5.99 6.96
C ILE A 212 -18.77 -6.45 7.79
N LEU A 213 -17.82 -5.58 8.13
CA LEU A 213 -16.66 -5.94 8.94
C LEU A 213 -17.08 -6.45 10.32
N GLU A 214 -18.10 -5.87 10.94
CA GLU A 214 -18.60 -6.32 12.24
C GLU A 214 -19.31 -7.68 12.18
N HIS A 215 -20.07 -7.98 11.11
CA HIS A 215 -21.06 -9.08 11.10
C HIS A 215 -20.75 -10.21 10.09
N SER A 216 -19.59 -10.23 9.46
CA SER A 216 -19.23 -11.25 8.46
C SER A 216 -17.94 -12.01 8.81
N ASP A 217 -17.82 -13.21 8.24
CA ASP A 217 -16.62 -14.04 8.34
C ASP A 217 -15.39 -13.31 7.77
N ILE A 218 -15.58 -12.52 6.69
CA ILE A 218 -14.48 -11.73 6.11
C ILE A 218 -14.01 -10.64 7.07
N GLY A 219 -14.93 -10.02 7.82
CA GLY A 219 -14.60 -9.04 8.83
C GLY A 219 -13.84 -9.63 10.02
N GLN A 220 -14.20 -10.84 10.44
CA GLN A 220 -13.39 -11.59 11.41
C GLN A 220 -12.00 -11.91 10.85
N GLN A 221 -11.92 -12.39 9.61
CA GLN A 221 -10.64 -12.71 8.97
C GLN A 221 -9.73 -11.47 8.82
N ILE A 222 -10.30 -10.29 8.54
CA ILE A 222 -9.54 -9.03 8.47
C ILE A 222 -9.00 -8.66 9.86
N ARG A 223 -9.83 -8.70 10.91
CA ARG A 223 -9.37 -8.43 12.28
C ARG A 223 -8.30 -9.41 12.75
N GLU A 224 -8.46 -10.69 12.44
CA GLU A 224 -7.47 -11.72 12.75
C GLU A 224 -6.14 -11.44 12.03
N GLN A 225 -6.18 -11.00 10.77
CA GLN A 225 -4.99 -10.59 10.03
C GLN A 225 -4.34 -9.34 10.62
N GLU A 226 -5.11 -8.32 10.99
CA GLU A 226 -4.61 -7.09 11.61
C GLU A 226 -3.95 -7.36 12.96
N ALA A 227 -4.61 -8.14 13.82
CA ALA A 227 -4.05 -8.55 15.10
C ALA A 227 -2.76 -9.37 14.91
N ALA A 228 -2.78 -10.33 13.98
CA ALA A 228 -1.60 -11.12 13.65
C ALA A 228 -0.44 -10.27 13.11
N PHE A 229 -0.74 -9.20 12.36
CA PHE A 229 0.26 -8.26 11.87
C PHE A 229 0.85 -7.40 12.99
N ALA A 230 0.02 -6.92 13.90
CA ALA A 230 0.48 -6.18 15.08
C ALA A 230 1.40 -7.05 15.96
N GLU A 231 0.98 -8.28 16.26
CA GLU A 231 1.79 -9.25 17.02
C GLU A 231 3.09 -9.60 16.30
N ALA A 232 3.05 -9.87 14.99
CA ALA A 232 4.24 -10.14 14.19
C ALA A 232 5.25 -8.98 14.20
N ASN A 233 4.74 -7.74 14.16
CA ASN A 233 5.58 -6.56 14.21
C ASN A 233 6.20 -6.37 15.60
N GLU A 234 5.45 -6.60 16.68
CA GLU A 234 5.97 -6.56 18.06
C GLU A 234 7.08 -7.59 18.25
N ASP A 235 6.86 -8.84 17.84
CA ASP A 235 7.85 -9.91 17.93
C ASP A 235 9.14 -9.60 17.15
N LEU A 236 9.02 -9.12 15.91
CA LEU A 236 10.17 -8.77 15.08
C LEU A 236 10.95 -7.59 15.69
N GLN A 237 10.25 -6.58 16.21
CA GLN A 237 10.87 -5.45 16.91
C GLN A 237 11.56 -5.89 18.21
N GLY A 238 10.94 -6.80 18.97
CA GLY A 238 11.52 -7.41 20.16
C GLY A 238 12.84 -8.12 19.85
N LEU A 239 12.84 -8.99 18.82
CA LEU A 239 14.05 -9.68 18.37
C LEU A 239 15.15 -8.69 17.94
N LEU A 240 14.80 -7.64 17.20
CA LEU A 240 15.75 -6.62 16.78
C LEU A 240 16.36 -5.87 17.97
N ALA A 241 15.54 -5.52 18.98
CA ALA A 241 16.01 -4.85 20.20
C ALA A 241 16.97 -5.74 21.01
N GLU A 242 16.64 -7.04 21.15
CA GLU A 242 17.51 -8.01 21.83
C GLU A 242 18.86 -8.17 21.13
N LEU A 243 18.85 -8.32 19.81
CA LEU A 243 20.08 -8.43 19.02
C LEU A 243 20.93 -7.16 19.10
N GLN A 244 20.29 -5.99 19.06
CA GLN A 244 20.98 -4.70 19.19
C GLN A 244 21.67 -4.56 20.56
N GLN A 245 21.03 -4.98 21.65
CA GLN A 245 21.65 -4.99 22.99
C GLN A 245 22.87 -5.92 23.06
N GLN A 246 22.89 -6.97 22.25
CA GLN A 246 24.02 -7.90 22.12
C GLN A 246 25.08 -7.42 21.11
N GLY A 247 24.88 -6.28 20.45
CA GLY A 247 25.76 -5.78 19.38
C GLY A 247 25.75 -6.65 18.12
N ARG A 248 24.68 -7.43 17.90
CA ARG A 248 24.47 -8.30 16.73
C ARG A 248 23.44 -7.68 15.78
N GLN A 249 23.49 -8.09 14.52
CA GLN A 249 22.47 -7.79 13.52
C GLN A 249 21.58 -9.01 13.29
N LEU A 250 20.36 -8.77 12.79
CA LEU A 250 19.43 -9.84 12.40
C LEU A 250 20.05 -10.73 11.32
N THR A 251 20.11 -12.03 11.60
CA THR A 251 20.56 -13.05 10.63
C THR A 251 19.37 -13.79 10.02
N ARG A 252 19.63 -14.54 8.95
CA ARG A 252 18.61 -15.41 8.32
C ARG A 252 18.15 -16.47 9.29
N GLU A 253 19.07 -17.05 10.04
CA GLU A 253 18.80 -18.07 11.05
C GLU A 253 17.91 -17.53 12.16
N ASP A 254 18.20 -16.33 12.68
CA ASP A 254 17.37 -15.68 13.69
C ASP A 254 15.93 -15.45 13.17
N PHE A 255 15.79 -14.98 11.92
CA PHE A 255 14.48 -14.76 11.30
C PHE A 255 13.71 -16.07 11.01
N VAL A 256 14.41 -17.12 10.57
CA VAL A 256 13.79 -18.44 10.36
C VAL A 256 13.34 -19.04 11.68
N ASP A 257 14.10 -18.85 12.74
CA ASP A 257 13.72 -19.32 14.07
C ASP A 257 12.47 -18.59 14.56
N LEU A 258 12.36 -17.28 14.33
CA LEU A 258 11.15 -16.49 14.60
C LEU A 258 9.93 -17.00 13.82
N LEU A 259 10.07 -17.23 12.51
CA LEU A 259 9.00 -17.82 11.68
C LEU A 259 8.54 -19.20 12.18
N MET A 260 9.42 -19.94 12.85
CA MET A 260 9.20 -21.29 13.32
C MET A 260 8.78 -21.35 14.80
N GLU A 261 8.71 -20.22 15.48
CA GLU A 261 8.29 -20.13 16.88
C GLU A 261 6.77 -20.31 16.98
N ASP A 262 6.01 -19.59 16.14
CA ASP A 262 4.54 -19.54 16.17
C ASP A 262 3.84 -20.46 15.16
N ARG A 263 4.17 -21.75 15.22
CA ARG A 263 3.80 -22.78 14.22
C ARG A 263 2.29 -23.05 14.07
N HIS A 264 1.46 -22.42 14.89
CA HIS A 264 0.01 -22.63 14.93
C HIS A 264 -0.78 -21.41 14.45
N ASN A 265 -0.15 -20.24 14.35
CA ASN A 265 -0.80 -19.02 13.90
C ASN A 265 -0.37 -18.71 12.46
N GLU A 266 -1.08 -19.28 11.48
CA GLU A 266 -0.77 -19.08 10.06
C GLU A 266 -0.84 -17.60 9.64
N ALA A 267 -1.78 -16.84 10.21
CA ALA A 267 -1.91 -15.41 9.93
C ALA A 267 -0.66 -14.64 10.38
N LYS A 268 -0.13 -14.96 11.57
CA LYS A 268 1.10 -14.35 12.09
C LYS A 268 2.33 -14.75 11.30
N VAL A 269 2.42 -16.01 10.87
CA VAL A 269 3.50 -16.47 9.97
C VAL A 269 3.46 -15.72 8.63
N ARG A 270 2.28 -15.52 8.03
CA ARG A 270 2.15 -14.70 6.81
C ARG A 270 2.58 -13.25 7.07
N ALA A 271 2.16 -12.66 8.19
CA ALA A 271 2.56 -11.30 8.54
C ALA A 271 4.08 -11.15 8.76
N LEU A 272 4.71 -12.06 9.51
CA LEU A 272 6.17 -12.10 9.68
C LEU A 272 6.89 -12.26 8.35
N ALA A 273 6.40 -13.13 7.47
CA ALA A 273 6.94 -13.32 6.13
C ALA A 273 6.84 -12.05 5.28
N SER A 274 5.73 -11.32 5.37
CA SER A 274 5.55 -10.02 4.70
C SER A 274 6.49 -8.95 5.26
N LEU A 275 6.66 -8.87 6.58
CA LEU A 275 7.56 -7.90 7.24
C LEU A 275 9.05 -8.19 6.93
N GLY A 276 9.44 -9.46 6.98
CA GLY A 276 10.82 -9.91 6.72
C GLY A 276 11.09 -10.27 5.26
N ARG A 277 10.29 -9.75 4.32
CA ARG A 277 10.35 -10.09 2.89
C ARG A 277 11.75 -10.07 2.28
N GLN A 278 12.56 -9.05 2.60
CA GLN A 278 13.91 -8.89 2.04
C GLN A 278 14.84 -10.04 2.43
N LEU A 279 14.50 -10.77 3.50
CA LEU A 279 15.24 -11.92 4.00
C LEU A 279 14.76 -13.23 3.39
N LEU A 280 13.59 -13.28 2.71
CA LEU A 280 13.04 -14.49 2.09
C LEU A 280 13.69 -14.81 0.73
N ASP A 281 15.01 -14.93 0.73
CA ASP A 281 15.79 -15.36 -0.43
C ASP A 281 15.93 -16.89 -0.50
N TYR A 282 16.56 -17.38 -1.57
CA TYR A 282 16.81 -18.80 -1.77
C TYR A 282 17.56 -19.46 -0.60
N GLN A 283 18.54 -18.76 -0.01
CA GLN A 283 19.35 -19.28 1.11
C GLN A 283 18.50 -19.45 2.36
N THR A 284 17.58 -18.52 2.63
CA THR A 284 16.64 -18.63 3.75
C THR A 284 15.72 -19.84 3.61
N PHE A 285 15.27 -20.17 2.39
CA PHE A 285 14.49 -21.40 2.16
C PHE A 285 15.30 -22.69 2.34
N GLU A 286 16.62 -22.67 2.13
CA GLU A 286 17.50 -23.78 2.48
C GLU A 286 17.56 -23.96 4.01
N VAL A 287 17.66 -22.88 4.79
CA VAL A 287 17.64 -22.91 6.25
C VAL A 287 16.29 -23.44 6.76
N ILE A 288 15.17 -22.96 6.21
CA ILE A 288 13.83 -23.48 6.51
C ILE A 288 13.75 -25.00 6.23
N THR A 289 14.30 -25.45 5.10
CA THR A 289 14.33 -26.87 4.73
C THR A 289 15.18 -27.69 5.71
N ALA A 290 16.32 -27.16 6.14
CA ALA A 290 17.13 -27.79 7.18
C ALA A 290 16.35 -27.92 8.50
N ARG A 291 15.64 -26.87 8.92
CA ARG A 291 14.76 -26.91 10.11
C ARG A 291 13.65 -27.94 9.96
N ILE A 292 13.02 -28.10 8.79
CA ILE A 292 12.01 -29.14 8.54
C ILE A 292 12.61 -30.55 8.72
N ASN A 293 13.81 -30.78 8.19
CA ASN A 293 14.48 -32.08 8.27
C ASN A 293 14.90 -32.46 9.70
N MET A 294 15.12 -31.47 10.57
CA MET A 294 15.42 -31.66 11.99
C MET A 294 14.19 -31.98 12.85
N ALA A 295 12.98 -31.99 12.29
CA ALA A 295 11.75 -32.29 13.03
C ALA A 295 11.75 -33.73 13.57
N GLN A 296 11.39 -33.88 14.85
CA GLN A 296 11.46 -35.17 15.55
C GLN A 296 10.22 -36.04 15.35
N SER A 297 9.12 -35.46 14.86
CA SER A 297 7.88 -36.14 14.56
C SER A 297 7.32 -35.72 13.21
N ASP A 298 6.51 -36.59 12.60
CA ASP A 298 5.85 -36.27 11.34
C ASP A 298 4.88 -35.08 11.48
N ALA A 299 4.20 -34.95 12.63
CA ALA A 299 3.34 -33.80 12.94
C ALA A 299 4.12 -32.48 13.07
N GLU A 300 5.35 -32.52 13.59
CA GLU A 300 6.24 -31.36 13.61
C GLU A 300 6.77 -31.03 12.21
N ARG A 301 7.13 -32.05 11.43
CA ARG A 301 7.58 -31.89 10.05
C ARG A 301 6.50 -31.25 9.18
N GLN A 302 5.25 -31.68 9.33
CA GLN A 302 4.10 -31.10 8.64
C GLN A 302 3.89 -29.62 9.01
N ARG A 303 3.94 -29.27 10.31
CA ARG A 303 3.83 -27.87 10.76
C ARG A 303 4.92 -26.97 10.19
N ARG A 304 6.19 -27.39 10.26
CA ARG A 304 7.31 -26.62 9.68
C ARG A 304 7.22 -26.53 8.15
N SER A 305 6.67 -27.56 7.49
CA SER A 305 6.40 -27.53 6.05
C SER A 305 5.30 -26.52 5.70
N ARG A 306 4.27 -26.41 6.54
CA ARG A 306 3.23 -25.39 6.40
C ARG A 306 3.77 -23.98 6.52
N VAL A 307 4.65 -23.71 7.51
CA VAL A 307 5.36 -22.41 7.63
C VAL A 307 6.12 -22.08 6.33
N ARG A 308 6.83 -23.06 5.76
CA ARG A 308 7.54 -22.89 4.48
C ARG A 308 6.60 -22.54 3.33
N GLU A 309 5.45 -23.20 3.24
CA GLU A 309 4.43 -22.91 2.22
C GLU A 309 3.89 -21.48 2.34
N LEU A 310 3.57 -21.04 3.57
CA LEU A 310 3.07 -19.70 3.85
C LEU A 310 4.11 -18.62 3.53
N ALA A 311 5.38 -18.85 3.88
CA ALA A 311 6.47 -17.94 3.54
C ALA A 311 6.71 -17.85 2.03
N LEU A 312 6.60 -18.98 1.31
CA LEU A 312 6.66 -19.00 -0.16
C LEU A 312 5.47 -18.27 -0.80
N GLU A 313 4.27 -18.46 -0.26
CA GLU A 313 3.04 -17.78 -0.72
C GLU A 313 3.21 -16.26 -0.58
N ALA A 314 3.62 -15.78 0.60
CA ALA A 314 3.88 -14.37 0.87
C ALA A 314 4.95 -13.79 -0.08
N ALA A 315 6.10 -14.45 -0.21
CA ALA A 315 7.16 -14.03 -1.13
C ALA A 315 6.68 -13.96 -2.59
N SER A 316 5.90 -14.95 -3.04
CA SER A 316 5.40 -15.03 -4.42
C SER A 316 4.31 -14.00 -4.74
N SER A 317 3.46 -13.67 -3.76
CA SER A 317 2.35 -12.72 -3.93
C SER A 317 2.88 -11.32 -4.21
N TYR A 318 3.86 -10.87 -3.43
CA TYR A 318 4.53 -9.60 -3.61
C TYR A 318 5.27 -9.50 -4.95
N GLU A 319 5.98 -10.56 -5.36
CA GLU A 319 6.63 -10.57 -6.68
C GLU A 319 5.63 -10.45 -7.84
N ARG A 320 4.43 -11.03 -7.70
CA ARG A 320 3.36 -10.90 -8.71
C ARG A 320 2.83 -9.47 -8.75
N GLU A 321 2.59 -8.86 -7.59
CA GLU A 321 2.10 -7.49 -7.46
C GLU A 321 3.10 -6.50 -8.06
N GLN A 322 4.38 -6.59 -7.69
CA GLN A 322 5.44 -5.74 -8.25
C GLN A 322 5.57 -5.86 -9.77
N ARG A 323 5.40 -7.06 -10.33
CA ARG A 323 5.38 -7.26 -11.78
C ARG A 323 4.19 -6.56 -12.42
N ALA A 324 3.00 -6.72 -11.85
CA ALA A 324 1.79 -6.10 -12.37
C ALA A 324 1.88 -4.57 -12.34
N GLU A 325 2.44 -4.00 -11.26
CA GLU A 325 2.72 -2.56 -11.16
C GLU A 325 3.72 -2.10 -12.22
N MET A 326 4.83 -2.83 -12.39
CA MET A 326 5.86 -2.50 -13.37
C MET A 326 5.36 -2.63 -14.82
N GLU A 327 4.52 -3.64 -15.10
CA GLU A 327 3.85 -3.82 -16.38
C GLU A 327 2.87 -2.68 -16.66
N ARG A 328 2.09 -2.25 -15.66
CA ARG A 328 1.19 -1.09 -15.78
C ARG A 328 1.96 0.20 -16.08
N ALA A 329 3.03 0.47 -15.35
CA ALA A 329 3.90 1.62 -15.61
C ALA A 329 4.49 1.59 -17.03
N ALA A 330 4.98 0.43 -17.47
CA ALA A 330 5.52 0.25 -18.82
C ALA A 330 4.44 0.41 -19.90
N GLU A 331 3.22 -0.05 -19.65
CA GLU A 331 2.09 0.13 -20.57
C GLU A 331 1.67 1.60 -20.68
N THR A 332 1.53 2.31 -19.55
CA THR A 332 1.27 3.76 -19.55
C THR A 332 2.34 4.49 -20.36
N LEU A 333 3.62 4.16 -20.17
CA LEU A 333 4.72 4.77 -20.92
C LEU A 333 4.61 4.49 -22.43
N ARG A 334 4.25 3.26 -22.83
CA ARG A 334 4.01 2.93 -24.24
C ARG A 334 2.86 3.74 -24.84
N GLN A 335 1.76 3.92 -24.10
CA GLN A 335 0.62 4.73 -24.52
C GLN A 335 1.03 6.20 -24.74
N LEU A 336 1.74 6.80 -23.78
CA LEU A 336 2.25 8.17 -23.89
C LEU A 336 3.25 8.33 -25.05
N MET A 337 4.09 7.32 -25.27
CA MET A 337 5.02 7.29 -26.40
C MET A 337 4.32 7.18 -27.76
N GLN A 338 3.06 6.73 -27.83
CA GLN A 338 2.30 6.66 -29.08
C GLN A 338 1.34 7.83 -29.27
N ALA A 339 1.08 8.61 -28.22
CA ALA A 339 0.14 9.72 -28.24
C ALA A 339 0.56 10.85 -29.22
N GLU A 340 -0.39 11.34 -30.02
CA GLU A 340 -0.15 12.50 -30.88
C GLU A 340 0.02 13.79 -30.05
N ASP A 341 -0.80 13.94 -29.01
CA ASP A 341 -0.71 15.02 -28.02
C ASP A 341 -0.28 14.46 -26.66
N ILE A 342 0.98 14.71 -26.30
CA ILE A 342 1.58 14.25 -25.04
C ILE A 342 0.93 14.94 -23.84
N ALA A 343 0.59 16.22 -23.94
CA ALA A 343 0.02 16.98 -22.83
C ALA A 343 -1.38 16.48 -22.45
N LEU A 344 -2.22 16.22 -23.45
CA LEU A 344 -3.52 15.61 -23.23
C LEU A 344 -3.37 14.19 -22.67
N ALA A 345 -2.50 13.36 -23.26
CA ALA A 345 -2.34 11.98 -22.82
C ALA A 345 -1.78 11.86 -21.40
N VAL A 346 -0.87 12.75 -20.99
CA VAL A 346 -0.36 12.83 -19.63
C VAL A 346 -1.48 13.21 -18.65
N ARG A 347 -2.33 14.18 -19.00
CA ARG A 347 -3.50 14.56 -18.18
C ARG A 347 -4.50 13.42 -18.03
N ASP A 348 -4.82 12.71 -19.11
CA ASP A 348 -5.76 11.59 -19.09
C ASP A 348 -5.25 10.39 -18.26
N ASN A 349 -3.93 10.28 -18.08
CA ASN A 349 -3.29 9.20 -17.33
C ASN A 349 -2.73 9.66 -15.97
N ILE A 350 -3.11 10.83 -15.46
CA ILE A 350 -2.50 11.40 -14.25
C ILE A 350 -2.58 10.47 -13.03
N ASN A 351 -3.68 9.74 -12.87
CA ASN A 351 -3.87 8.78 -11.77
C ASN A 351 -2.99 7.52 -11.88
N ARG A 352 -2.32 7.32 -13.02
CA ARG A 352 -1.41 6.19 -13.29
C ARG A 352 0.06 6.62 -13.33
N ILE A 353 0.34 7.88 -13.03
CA ILE A 353 1.68 8.48 -13.03
C ILE A 353 2.11 8.58 -11.57
N ASP A 354 2.79 7.54 -11.09
CA ASP A 354 3.36 7.43 -9.75
C ASP A 354 4.89 7.40 -9.79
N ASP A 355 5.52 7.25 -8.62
CA ASP A 355 6.98 7.17 -8.50
C ASP A 355 7.58 6.01 -9.31
N LEU A 356 6.87 4.88 -9.43
CA LEU A 356 7.32 3.73 -10.21
C LEU A 356 7.30 4.05 -11.70
N PHE A 357 6.25 4.70 -12.20
CA PHE A 357 6.21 5.20 -13.56
C PHE A 357 7.36 6.16 -13.85
N LEU A 358 7.65 7.11 -12.94
CA LEU A 358 8.78 8.04 -13.11
C LEU A 358 10.12 7.31 -13.19
N GLN A 359 10.33 6.27 -12.39
CA GLN A 359 11.51 5.41 -12.47
C GLN A 359 11.60 4.69 -13.82
N VAL A 360 10.51 4.08 -14.28
CA VAL A 360 10.45 3.39 -15.59
C VAL A 360 10.75 4.36 -16.72
N LEU A 361 10.16 5.57 -16.69
CA LEU A 361 10.42 6.63 -17.65
C LEU A 361 11.89 7.06 -17.67
N GLN A 362 12.50 7.29 -16.50
CA GLN A 362 13.92 7.65 -16.39
C GLN A 362 14.84 6.56 -16.93
N VAL A 363 14.60 5.28 -16.58
CA VAL A 363 15.38 4.14 -17.07
C VAL A 363 15.32 4.06 -18.61
N ASN A 364 14.12 4.21 -19.19
CA ASN A 364 13.95 4.18 -20.64
C ASN A 364 14.59 5.41 -21.32
N LEU A 365 14.53 6.59 -20.71
CA LEU A 365 15.15 7.81 -21.22
C LEU A 365 16.68 7.67 -21.26
N ASP A 366 17.28 7.15 -20.19
CA ASP A 366 18.71 6.91 -20.11
C ASP A 366 19.17 5.86 -21.11
N GLU A 367 18.42 4.77 -21.27
CA GLU A 367 18.71 3.74 -22.28
C GLU A 367 18.60 4.29 -23.71
N ALA A 368 17.59 5.11 -24.00
CA ALA A 368 17.44 5.76 -25.30
C ALA A 368 18.61 6.72 -25.61
N ARG A 369 19.13 7.41 -24.58
CA ARG A 369 20.33 8.26 -24.71
C ARG A 369 21.59 7.42 -24.94
N ARG A 370 21.78 6.33 -24.21
CA ARG A 370 22.93 5.42 -24.36
C ARG A 370 22.97 4.72 -25.71
N SER A 371 21.81 4.29 -26.19
CA SER A 371 21.65 3.62 -27.50
C SER A 371 21.69 4.58 -28.69
N GLY A 372 21.75 5.90 -28.46
CA GLY A 372 21.77 6.92 -29.51
C GLY A 372 20.44 7.09 -30.25
N ASN A 373 19.33 6.61 -29.70
CA ASN A 373 18.00 6.77 -30.29
C ASN A 373 17.46 8.17 -30.00
N MET A 374 17.86 9.14 -30.84
CA MET A 374 17.51 10.56 -30.68
C MET A 374 16.00 10.82 -30.73
N ALA A 375 15.25 10.05 -31.53
CA ALA A 375 13.81 10.19 -31.63
C ALA A 375 13.10 9.73 -30.34
N ALA A 376 13.46 8.55 -29.83
CA ALA A 376 12.89 8.04 -28.58
C ALA A 376 13.29 8.90 -27.37
N SER A 377 14.57 9.25 -27.25
CA SER A 377 15.06 10.09 -26.14
C SER A 377 14.46 11.49 -26.13
N GLY A 378 14.28 12.12 -27.30
CA GLY A 378 13.59 13.41 -27.39
C GLY A 378 12.14 13.32 -26.94
N ARG A 379 11.44 12.26 -27.35
CA ARG A 379 10.04 12.05 -26.99
C ARG A 379 9.84 11.68 -25.52
N LEU A 380 10.70 10.83 -24.97
CA LEU A 380 10.72 10.51 -23.53
C LEU A 380 11.05 11.74 -22.69
N ALA A 381 11.95 12.61 -23.15
CA ALA A 381 12.25 13.87 -22.47
C ALA A 381 11.04 14.82 -22.45
N GLN A 382 10.28 14.91 -23.56
CA GLN A 382 9.03 15.68 -23.59
C GLN A 382 7.98 15.14 -22.63
N ILE A 383 7.81 13.80 -22.57
CA ILE A 383 6.90 13.17 -21.61
C ILE A 383 7.33 13.52 -20.18
N TYR A 384 8.62 13.39 -19.87
CA TYR A 384 9.15 13.71 -18.55
C TYR A 384 8.89 15.17 -18.15
N GLU A 385 9.13 16.12 -19.05
CA GLU A 385 8.89 17.54 -18.80
C GLU A 385 7.41 17.86 -18.59
N GLU A 386 6.52 17.27 -19.40
CA GLU A 386 5.07 17.45 -19.27
C GLU A 386 4.53 16.88 -17.96
N VAL A 387 5.01 15.69 -17.57
CA VAL A 387 4.65 15.06 -16.30
C VAL A 387 5.08 15.94 -15.12
N LEU A 388 6.33 16.42 -15.12
CA LEU A 388 6.81 17.30 -14.04
C LEU A 388 6.03 18.61 -13.97
N ARG A 389 5.68 19.19 -15.13
CA ARG A 389 4.87 20.41 -15.19
C ARG A 389 3.50 20.17 -14.57
N LEU A 390 2.82 19.08 -14.92
CA LEU A 390 1.50 18.76 -14.39
C LEU A 390 1.55 18.47 -12.89
N VAL A 391 2.55 17.73 -12.42
CA VAL A 391 2.78 17.49 -10.98
C VAL A 391 2.95 18.81 -10.24
N GLN A 392 3.77 19.74 -10.76
CA GLN A 392 3.96 21.07 -10.18
C GLN A 392 2.69 21.94 -10.22
N GLU A 393 1.88 21.85 -11.28
CA GLU A 393 0.59 22.55 -11.39
C GLU A 393 -0.43 22.03 -10.39
N SER A 394 -0.43 20.71 -10.13
CA SER A 394 -1.31 20.04 -9.17
C SER A 394 -0.82 20.09 -7.72
N ALA A 395 0.42 20.52 -7.48
CA ALA A 395 0.99 20.59 -6.14
C ALA A 395 0.26 21.63 -5.26
N PRO A 396 0.02 21.32 -3.97
CA PRO A 396 -0.55 22.27 -3.02
C PRO A 396 0.21 23.61 -3.00
N PRO A 397 -0.45 24.75 -2.71
CA PRO A 397 0.17 26.07 -2.69
C PRO A 397 1.45 26.14 -1.85
N GLU A 398 1.49 25.40 -0.74
CA GLU A 398 2.60 25.32 0.20
C GLU A 398 3.79 24.62 -0.45
N ILE A 399 3.57 23.45 -1.08
CA ILE A 399 4.60 22.68 -1.79
C ILE A 399 5.20 23.47 -2.95
N ARG A 400 4.37 24.21 -3.69
CA ARG A 400 4.84 25.08 -4.77
C ARG A 400 5.78 26.17 -4.26
N PHE A 401 5.42 26.80 -3.15
CA PHE A 401 6.24 27.83 -2.53
C PHE A 401 7.54 27.28 -1.96
N ILE A 402 7.53 26.08 -1.36
CA ILE A 402 8.73 25.38 -0.90
C ILE A 402 9.71 25.13 -2.06
N ASN A 403 9.20 24.66 -3.20
CA ASN A 403 10.03 24.45 -4.40
C ASN A 403 10.63 25.76 -4.93
N GLU A 404 9.88 26.86 -4.89
CA GLU A 404 10.37 28.20 -5.26
C GLU A 404 11.50 28.66 -4.33
N LEU A 405 11.34 28.49 -3.01
CA LEU A 405 12.36 28.81 -2.01
C LEU A 405 13.63 27.96 -2.15
N LEU A 406 13.48 26.68 -2.50
CA LEU A 406 14.61 25.78 -2.77
C LEU A 406 15.35 26.13 -4.06
N SER A 407 14.63 26.64 -5.06
CA SER A 407 15.20 27.02 -6.35
C SER A 407 15.95 28.35 -6.33
N ALA A 408 15.75 29.18 -5.31
CA ALA A 408 16.45 30.45 -5.16
C ALA A 408 17.99 30.28 -5.18
N GLU A 409 18.72 31.20 -5.79
CA GLU A 409 20.18 31.10 -5.93
C GLU A 409 20.91 31.65 -4.70
N SER A 410 20.25 32.43 -3.86
CA SER A 410 20.86 33.10 -2.71
C SER A 410 19.92 33.29 -1.53
N ASN A 411 20.49 33.53 -0.33
CA ASN A 411 19.72 33.88 0.86
C ASN A 411 18.97 35.21 0.71
N ASP A 412 19.50 36.16 -0.07
CA ASP A 412 18.83 37.45 -0.32
C ASP A 412 17.56 37.26 -1.16
N GLU A 413 17.59 36.34 -2.13
CA GLU A 413 16.42 35.98 -2.93
C GLU A 413 15.38 35.23 -2.08
N VAL A 414 15.81 34.30 -1.22
CA VAL A 414 14.92 33.66 -0.24
C VAL A 414 14.23 34.70 0.63
N ASN A 415 14.98 35.66 1.21
CA ASN A 415 14.40 36.74 2.01
C ASN A 415 13.39 37.58 1.21
N GLY A 416 13.71 37.91 -0.05
CA GLY A 416 12.79 38.60 -0.95
C GLY A 416 11.49 37.82 -1.19
N LEU A 417 11.58 36.51 -1.41
CA LEU A 417 10.43 35.63 -1.60
C LEU A 417 9.57 35.52 -0.35
N LEU A 418 10.18 35.38 0.84
CA LEU A 418 9.49 35.35 2.13
C LEU A 418 8.72 36.67 2.36
N HIS A 419 9.36 37.81 2.12
CA HIS A 419 8.70 39.12 2.26
C HIS A 419 7.57 39.32 1.24
N ALA A 420 7.76 38.92 -0.01
CA ALA A 420 6.73 39.05 -1.05
C ALA A 420 5.50 38.17 -0.77
N ASN A 421 5.70 37.04 -0.09
CA ASN A 421 4.66 36.06 0.23
C ASN A 421 4.29 36.07 1.72
N ASP A 422 4.45 37.19 2.41
CA ASP A 422 4.24 37.32 3.86
C ASP A 422 2.91 36.72 4.36
N LYS A 423 1.84 36.81 3.56
CA LYS A 423 0.51 36.27 3.90
C LYS A 423 0.39 34.75 3.83
N LYS A 424 1.33 34.07 3.16
CA LYS A 424 1.41 32.62 3.06
C LYS A 424 2.31 32.00 4.13
N LEU A 425 2.96 32.84 4.94
CA LEU A 425 3.77 32.37 6.05
C LEU A 425 2.83 32.08 7.21
N ASP A 426 2.64 30.79 7.49
CA ASP A 426 1.79 30.28 8.56
C ASP A 426 2.28 28.89 9.04
N LEU A 427 1.56 28.31 10.00
CA LEU A 427 1.87 26.99 10.54
C LEU A 427 1.66 25.85 9.52
N GLN A 428 0.78 26.04 8.52
CA GLN A 428 0.55 25.02 7.49
C GLN A 428 1.79 24.89 6.59
N LEU A 429 2.39 26.03 6.20
CA LEU A 429 3.65 26.03 5.46
C LEU A 429 4.79 25.40 6.27
N LEU A 430 4.90 25.68 7.58
CA LEU A 430 5.91 25.05 8.43
C LEU A 430 5.75 23.53 8.48
N GLY A 431 4.52 23.03 8.66
CA GLY A 431 4.23 21.59 8.60
C GLY A 431 4.62 20.97 7.27
N ALA A 432 4.28 21.61 6.15
CA ALA A 432 4.67 21.15 4.82
C ALA A 432 6.20 21.12 4.62
N ILE A 433 6.94 22.10 5.17
CA ILE A 433 8.41 22.09 5.14
C ILE A 433 8.97 20.89 5.91
N GLU A 434 8.41 20.56 7.07
CA GLU A 434 8.85 19.41 7.89
C GLU A 434 8.62 18.07 7.18
N GLU A 435 7.47 17.90 6.53
CA GLU A 435 7.18 16.71 5.72
C GLU A 435 8.20 16.54 4.57
N VAL A 436 8.47 17.61 3.82
CA VAL A 436 9.46 17.59 2.73
C VAL A 436 10.88 17.34 3.28
N MET A 437 11.22 17.90 4.44
CA MET A 437 12.49 17.62 5.11
C MET A 437 12.61 16.14 5.48
N GLN A 438 11.57 15.52 6.03
CA GLN A 438 11.57 14.10 6.37
C GLN A 438 11.74 13.22 5.12
N GLN A 439 11.08 13.59 4.01
CA GLN A 439 11.26 12.92 2.73
C GLN A 439 12.72 13.01 2.24
N PHE A 440 13.34 14.18 2.29
CA PHE A 440 14.75 14.33 1.90
C PHE A 440 15.74 13.63 2.83
N GLN A 441 15.43 13.51 4.12
CA GLN A 441 16.21 12.69 5.05
C GLN A 441 16.18 11.22 4.64
N SER A 442 14.99 10.69 4.30
CA SER A 442 14.84 9.31 3.84
C SER A 442 15.60 9.03 2.53
N SER A 443 15.66 10.02 1.64
CA SER A 443 16.37 9.95 0.36
C SER A 443 17.88 10.28 0.45
N GLY A 444 18.40 10.61 1.64
CA GLY A 444 19.82 10.93 1.86
C GLY A 444 20.28 12.31 1.38
N ASN A 445 19.36 13.22 1.02
CA ASN A 445 19.70 14.56 0.54
C ASN A 445 19.91 15.56 1.70
N GLN A 446 21.05 15.42 2.40
CA GLN A 446 21.35 16.26 3.57
C GLN A 446 21.49 17.75 3.27
N GLU A 447 21.86 18.13 2.04
CA GLU A 447 22.02 19.54 1.67
C GLU A 447 20.66 20.24 1.60
N ALA A 448 19.68 19.63 0.95
CA ALA A 448 18.32 20.15 0.90
C ALA A 448 17.68 20.24 2.29
N VAL A 449 17.92 19.24 3.16
CA VAL A 449 17.44 19.25 4.55
C VAL A 449 18.00 20.44 5.32
N ARG A 450 19.31 20.70 5.25
CA ARG A 450 19.92 21.85 5.93
C ARG A 450 19.39 23.17 5.40
N ARG A 451 19.17 23.25 4.09
CA ARG A 451 18.64 24.45 3.44
C ARG A 451 17.19 24.73 3.89
N LEU A 452 16.33 23.72 3.87
CA LEU A 452 14.96 23.84 4.36
C LEU A 452 14.91 24.16 5.85
N ASP A 453 15.79 23.56 6.65
CA ASP A 453 15.84 23.86 8.09
C ASP A 453 16.19 25.34 8.35
N ASN A 454 17.14 25.92 7.60
CA ASN A 454 17.43 27.34 7.70
C ASN A 454 16.24 28.23 7.30
N ILE A 455 15.51 27.85 6.24
CA ILE A 455 14.30 28.55 5.78
C ILE A 455 13.19 28.46 6.84
N ARG A 456 12.98 27.26 7.41
CA ARG A 456 12.02 26.99 8.48
C ARG A 456 12.26 27.92 9.67
N HIS A 457 13.49 28.00 10.17
CA HIS A 457 13.85 28.90 11.27
C HIS A 457 13.63 30.39 10.93
N GLN A 458 13.85 30.81 9.68
CA GLN A 458 13.55 32.19 9.26
C GLN A 458 12.05 32.48 9.28
N ILE A 459 11.23 31.54 8.79
CA ILE A 459 9.78 31.65 8.81
C ILE A 459 9.27 31.69 10.25
N GLU A 460 9.75 30.79 11.11
CA GLU A 460 9.43 30.80 12.55
C GLU A 460 9.75 32.15 13.19
N HIS A 461 10.91 32.74 12.91
CA HIS A 461 11.27 34.06 13.43
C HIS A 461 10.29 35.14 12.96
N ILE A 462 9.93 35.15 11.67
CA ILE A 462 8.96 36.11 11.11
C ILE A 462 7.59 35.97 11.79
N LEU A 463 7.14 34.73 12.03
CA LEU A 463 5.87 34.46 12.69
C LEU A 463 5.89 34.88 14.16
N VAL A 464 6.99 34.64 14.87
CA VAL A 464 7.19 35.12 16.25
C VAL A 464 7.17 36.65 16.31
N ASP A 465 7.81 37.34 15.36
CA ASP A 465 7.78 38.81 15.28
C ASP A 465 6.36 39.33 15.05
N LYS A 466 5.58 38.68 14.16
CA LYS A 466 4.17 38.99 13.93
C LYS A 466 3.30 38.76 15.15
N ALA A 467 3.55 37.70 15.90
CA ALA A 467 2.86 37.44 17.16
C ALA A 467 3.16 38.54 18.18
N ASN A 468 4.44 38.90 18.34
CA ASN A 468 4.86 40.01 19.21
C ASN A 468 4.22 41.34 18.81
N GLU A 469 4.19 41.69 17.52
CA GLU A 469 3.51 42.88 17.03
C GLU A 469 2.00 42.86 17.37
N THR A 470 1.35 41.70 17.22
CA THR A 470 -0.07 41.54 17.59
C THR A 470 -0.27 41.76 19.09
N ILE A 471 0.62 41.21 19.93
CA ILE A 471 0.58 41.42 21.38
C ILE A 471 0.72 42.91 21.71
N GLU A 472 1.66 43.63 21.08
CA GLU A 472 1.82 45.08 21.27
C GLU A 472 0.57 45.87 20.88
N ILE A 473 -0.09 45.50 19.76
CA ILE A 473 -1.36 46.11 19.35
C ILE A 473 -2.44 45.90 20.40
N LEU A 474 -2.56 44.68 20.94
CA LEU A 474 -3.53 44.36 21.99
C LEU A 474 -3.23 45.10 23.30
N LEU A 475 -1.96 45.18 23.70
CA LEU A 475 -1.52 45.93 24.89
C LEU A 475 -1.76 47.44 24.75
N ALA A 476 -1.69 47.98 23.54
CA ALA A 476 -1.97 49.39 23.28
C ALA A 476 -3.47 49.72 23.25
N SER A 477 -4.35 48.72 23.16
CA SER A 477 -5.80 48.93 23.10
C SER A 477 -6.37 49.41 24.43
N ASP A 478 -7.35 50.31 24.37
CA ASP A 478 -8.18 50.72 25.51
C ASP A 478 -9.31 49.70 25.80
N ASP A 479 -9.71 48.92 24.79
CA ASP A 479 -10.70 47.85 24.87
C ASP A 479 -10.11 46.55 24.30
N ILE A 480 -9.51 45.76 25.20
CA ILE A 480 -8.80 44.53 24.84
C ILE A 480 -9.76 43.47 24.25
N PRO A 481 -10.93 43.16 24.84
CA PRO A 481 -11.88 42.20 24.26
C PRO A 481 -12.26 42.51 22.81
N THR A 482 -12.62 43.77 22.51
CA THR A 482 -12.96 44.15 21.13
C THR A 482 -11.77 44.04 20.18
N ALA A 483 -10.56 44.35 20.65
CA ALA A 483 -9.35 44.20 19.85
C ALA A 483 -8.98 42.73 19.57
N VAL A 484 -9.20 41.84 20.55
CA VAL A 484 -9.05 40.39 20.40
C VAL A 484 -10.00 39.85 19.32
N ASP A 485 -11.29 40.22 19.39
CA ASP A 485 -12.27 39.83 18.36
C ASP A 485 -11.88 40.32 16.96
N PHE A 486 -11.37 41.56 16.86
CA PHE A 486 -10.92 42.13 15.60
C PHE A 486 -9.70 41.40 15.03
N HIS A 487 -8.76 40.98 15.89
CA HIS A 487 -7.52 40.32 15.52
C HIS A 487 -7.55 38.79 15.62
N GLN A 488 -8.72 38.17 15.83
CA GLN A 488 -8.90 36.73 16.03
C GLN A 488 -8.16 35.83 15.01
N LYS A 489 -8.03 36.25 13.75
CA LYS A 489 -7.30 35.49 12.70
C LYS A 489 -5.78 35.43 12.89
N ARG A 490 -5.22 36.28 13.76
CA ARG A 490 -3.79 36.31 14.12
C ARG A 490 -3.50 35.57 15.45
N ILE A 491 -4.53 35.00 16.07
CA ILE A 491 -4.45 34.31 17.36
C ILE A 491 -4.45 32.80 17.07
N ASP A 492 -3.26 32.28 16.76
CA ASP A 492 -3.00 30.85 16.56
C ASP A 492 -2.23 30.25 17.76
N GLU A 493 -1.86 28.98 17.66
CA GLU A 493 -1.12 28.28 18.71
C GLU A 493 0.24 28.94 18.99
N LEU A 494 0.93 29.41 17.95
CA LEU A 494 2.22 30.09 18.10
C LEU A 494 2.06 31.43 18.82
N PHE A 495 1.02 32.20 18.51
CA PHE A 495 0.71 33.43 19.24
C PHE A 495 0.53 33.15 20.74
N LEU A 496 -0.19 32.09 21.10
CA LEU A 496 -0.38 31.69 22.50
C LEU A 496 0.93 31.31 23.17
N GLN A 497 1.82 30.58 22.48
CA GLN A 497 3.14 30.23 22.99
C GLN A 497 4.00 31.48 23.24
N VAL A 498 4.03 32.43 22.30
CA VAL A 498 4.77 33.70 22.44
C VAL A 498 4.20 34.54 23.58
N LEU A 499 2.87 34.64 23.69
CA LEU A 499 2.20 35.34 24.78
C LEU A 499 2.54 34.71 26.14
N GLN A 500 2.51 33.38 26.23
CA GLN A 500 2.86 32.65 27.45
C GLN A 500 4.33 32.86 27.82
N GLN A 501 5.24 32.84 26.84
CA GLN A 501 6.66 33.10 27.07
C GLN A 501 6.89 34.52 27.61
N ARG A 502 6.20 35.54 27.08
CA ARG A 502 6.25 36.92 27.61
C ARG A 502 5.72 37.02 29.02
N LEU A 503 4.62 36.33 29.36
CA LEU A 503 4.08 36.31 30.73
C LEU A 503 5.03 35.70 31.77
N VAL A 504 5.89 34.76 31.34
CA VAL A 504 6.92 34.18 32.21
C VAL A 504 8.07 35.17 32.42
N GLN A 505 8.39 35.97 31.40
CA GLN A 505 9.50 36.93 31.43
C GLN A 505 9.13 38.27 32.09
N ASP A 506 7.88 38.71 31.93
CA ASP A 506 7.38 40.00 32.38
C ASP A 506 6.10 39.83 33.23
N HIS A 507 6.06 40.50 34.39
CA HIS A 507 4.96 40.41 35.34
C HIS A 507 3.91 41.51 35.15
N ASP A 508 3.72 41.99 33.92
CA ASP A 508 2.77 43.04 33.57
C ASP A 508 1.31 42.59 33.77
N ASP A 509 0.55 43.39 34.55
CA ASP A 509 -0.88 43.19 34.79
C ASP A 509 -1.68 43.27 33.48
N ARG A 510 -1.28 44.14 32.54
CA ARG A 510 -1.97 44.35 31.27
C ARG A 510 -1.81 43.16 30.32
N LEU A 511 -0.67 42.47 30.39
CA LEU A 511 -0.41 41.26 29.62
C LEU A 511 -1.27 40.08 30.11
N ARG A 512 -1.57 40.05 31.42
CA ARG A 512 -2.53 39.10 32.00
C ARG A 512 -3.96 39.36 31.53
N GLU A 513 -4.37 40.64 31.43
CA GLU A 513 -5.66 41.01 30.85
C GLU A 513 -5.78 40.58 29.37
N VAL A 514 -4.73 40.77 28.57
CA VAL A 514 -4.67 40.26 27.19
C VAL A 514 -4.88 38.75 27.14
N ARG A 515 -4.15 37.98 27.98
CA ARG A 515 -4.34 36.52 28.04
C ARG A 515 -5.77 36.15 28.41
N GLU A 516 -6.35 36.80 29.41
CA GLU A 516 -7.72 36.51 29.85
C GLU A 516 -8.74 36.79 28.74
N ALA A 517 -8.61 37.90 28.02
CA ALA A 517 -9.47 38.22 26.89
C ALA A 517 -9.31 37.21 25.74
N VAL A 518 -8.08 36.80 25.41
CA VAL A 518 -7.80 35.79 24.40
C VAL A 518 -8.39 34.42 24.77
N VAL A 519 -8.22 33.99 26.03
CA VAL A 519 -8.80 32.74 26.53
C VAL A 519 -10.32 32.79 26.50
N ALA A 520 -10.93 33.90 26.91
CA ALA A 520 -12.38 34.09 26.86
C ALA A 520 -12.92 34.04 25.42
N HIS A 521 -12.20 34.66 24.48
CA HIS A 521 -12.55 34.57 23.05
C HIS A 521 -12.50 33.12 22.57
N LEU A 522 -11.38 32.41 22.78
CA LEU A 522 -11.23 31.01 22.37
C LEU A 522 -12.30 30.10 22.94
N GLN A 523 -12.68 30.29 24.21
CA GLN A 523 -13.78 29.56 24.84
C GLN A 523 -15.13 29.87 24.20
N SER A 524 -15.38 31.13 23.81
CA SER A 524 -16.63 31.53 23.16
C SER A 524 -16.77 31.01 21.73
N SER A 525 -15.64 30.88 21.02
CA SER A 525 -15.56 30.37 19.65
C SER A 525 -15.41 28.85 19.54
N ALA A 526 -15.19 28.15 20.66
CA ALA A 526 -15.00 26.71 20.67
C ALA A 526 -16.27 25.94 20.21
N PRO A 527 -16.11 24.83 19.47
CA PRO A 527 -17.22 23.92 19.15
C PRO A 527 -18.03 23.53 20.39
N PRO A 528 -19.36 23.31 20.26
CA PRO A 528 -20.23 22.94 21.39
C PRO A 528 -19.66 21.80 22.26
N GLU A 529 -19.03 20.82 21.61
CA GLU A 529 -18.46 19.62 22.23
C GLU A 529 -17.28 20.00 23.14
N LEU A 530 -16.36 20.83 22.64
CA LEU A 530 -15.20 21.30 23.41
C LEU A 530 -15.61 22.23 24.56
N ARG A 531 -16.66 23.05 24.38
CA ARG A 531 -17.22 23.85 25.48
C ARG A 531 -17.79 22.96 26.57
N MET A 532 -18.56 21.93 26.20
CA MET A 532 -19.09 20.97 27.15
C MET A 532 -17.97 20.24 27.91
N ILE A 533 -16.90 19.82 27.23
CA ILE A 533 -15.75 19.18 27.87
C ILE A 533 -15.07 20.12 28.87
N ASN A 534 -14.85 21.38 28.49
CA ASN A 534 -14.23 22.38 29.38
C ASN A 534 -15.10 22.68 30.61
N ASP A 535 -16.42 22.80 30.44
CA ASP A 535 -17.38 22.99 31.53
C ASP A 535 -17.33 21.81 32.52
N LEU A 536 -17.28 20.58 31.99
CA LEU A 536 -17.20 19.35 32.80
C LEU A 536 -15.88 19.23 33.58
N LEU A 537 -14.75 19.58 32.94
CA LEU A 537 -13.44 19.57 33.59
C LEU A 537 -13.30 20.67 34.64
N SER A 538 -14.00 21.80 34.45
CA SER A 538 -13.98 22.96 35.36
C SER A 538 -14.89 22.81 36.56
N ALA A 539 -15.78 21.80 36.58
CA ALA A 539 -16.66 21.54 37.72
C ALA A 539 -15.85 21.25 39.00
N GLU A 540 -16.29 21.77 40.14
CA GLU A 540 -15.59 21.63 41.43
C GLU A 540 -15.51 20.17 41.93
N THR A 541 -16.49 19.35 41.57
CA THR A 541 -16.59 17.94 41.99
C THR A 541 -16.99 17.05 40.84
N GLU A 542 -16.73 15.75 40.96
CA GLU A 542 -17.17 14.75 39.99
C GLU A 542 -18.70 14.66 39.93
N ASP A 543 -19.37 14.74 41.09
CA ASP A 543 -20.85 14.75 41.17
C ASP A 543 -21.45 15.95 40.43
N ALA A 544 -20.85 17.14 40.57
CA ALA A 544 -21.29 18.32 39.83
C ALA A 544 -21.12 18.16 38.31
N ALA A 545 -20.01 17.56 37.86
CA ALA A 545 -19.80 17.25 36.44
C ALA A 545 -20.82 16.22 35.91
N LEU A 546 -21.15 15.21 36.71
CA LEU A 546 -22.15 14.19 36.37
C LEU A 546 -23.57 14.78 36.29
N ASP A 547 -23.92 15.69 37.19
CA ASP A 547 -25.19 16.40 37.12
C ASP A 547 -25.27 17.32 35.89
N MET A 548 -24.17 18.00 35.54
CA MET A 548 -24.08 18.77 34.29
C MET A 548 -24.25 17.89 33.04
N LEU A 549 -23.68 16.68 33.01
CA LEU A 549 -23.89 15.70 31.94
C LEU A 549 -25.37 15.29 31.82
N ARG A 550 -26.06 15.09 32.96
CA ARG A 550 -27.48 14.73 32.99
C ARG A 550 -28.37 15.87 32.51
N ASP A 551 -28.09 17.10 32.94
CA ASP A 551 -28.86 18.29 32.57
C ASP A 551 -28.70 18.63 31.08
N ARG A 552 -27.51 18.37 30.52
CA ARG A 552 -27.19 18.60 29.10
C ARG A 552 -27.27 17.32 28.26
N ARG A 553 -28.11 16.36 28.65
CA ARG A 553 -28.24 15.07 27.95
C ARG A 553 -28.55 15.20 26.46
N SER A 554 -29.28 16.24 26.05
CA SER A 554 -29.61 16.51 24.64
C SER A 554 -28.40 16.89 23.78
N GLU A 555 -27.28 17.26 24.39
CA GLU A 555 -26.03 17.62 23.71
C GLU A 555 -25.06 16.42 23.58
N LEU A 556 -25.42 15.25 24.13
CA LEU A 556 -24.61 14.04 24.00
C LEU A 556 -24.70 13.49 22.57
N SER A 557 -23.54 13.29 21.96
CA SER A 557 -23.41 12.78 20.60
C SER A 557 -22.20 11.86 20.47
N SER A 558 -22.18 11.04 19.42
CA SER A 558 -20.98 10.25 19.07
C SER A 558 -19.76 11.15 18.79
N GLU A 559 -19.98 12.35 18.26
CA GLU A 559 -18.94 13.36 18.03
C GLU A 559 -18.35 13.85 19.35
N LEU A 560 -19.19 14.18 20.34
CA LEU A 560 -18.72 14.53 21.69
C LEU A 560 -17.86 13.42 22.32
N LEU A 561 -18.27 12.14 22.20
CA LEU A 561 -17.50 11.02 22.75
C LEU A 561 -16.15 10.82 22.05
N GLN A 562 -16.06 11.13 20.75
CA GLN A 562 -14.81 11.11 19.99
C GLN A 562 -13.89 12.26 20.43
N VAL A 563 -14.43 13.47 20.57
CA VAL A 563 -13.66 14.62 21.05
C VAL A 563 -13.17 14.40 22.49
N MET A 564 -14.01 13.83 23.37
CA MET A 564 -13.61 13.46 24.74
C MET A 564 -12.42 12.48 24.74
N GLU A 565 -12.42 11.49 23.86
CA GLU A 565 -11.29 10.54 23.74
C GLU A 565 -10.01 11.23 23.25
N ALA A 566 -10.11 12.07 22.23
CA ALA A 566 -8.96 12.84 21.73
C ALA A 566 -8.35 13.71 22.84
N VAL A 567 -9.21 14.40 23.63
CA VAL A 567 -8.75 15.22 24.77
C VAL A 567 -8.14 14.37 25.89
N VAL A 568 -8.67 13.17 26.18
CA VAL A 568 -8.06 12.22 27.13
C VAL A 568 -6.64 11.87 26.71
N GLN A 569 -6.43 11.53 25.44
CA GLN A 569 -5.11 11.19 24.91
C GLN A 569 -4.15 12.39 25.01
N GLN A 570 -4.63 13.59 24.67
CA GLN A 570 -3.85 14.82 24.77
C GLN A 570 -3.47 15.16 26.23
N LEU A 571 -4.38 15.00 27.19
CA LEU A 571 -4.11 15.23 28.62
C LEU A 571 -3.08 14.23 29.18
N ARG A 572 -3.09 12.98 28.71
CA ARG A 572 -2.05 11.99 29.06
C ARG A 572 -0.69 12.39 28.52
N ALA A 573 -0.63 12.75 27.24
CA ALA A 573 0.60 13.20 26.60
C ALA A 573 1.14 14.49 27.24
N GLY A 574 0.25 15.40 27.64
CA GLY A 574 0.57 16.68 28.31
C GLY A 574 0.85 16.59 29.80
N GLY A 575 0.99 15.39 30.39
CA GLY A 575 1.39 15.23 31.80
C GLY A 575 0.28 15.52 32.83
N SER A 576 -0.99 15.47 32.43
CA SER A 576 -2.17 15.69 33.30
C SER A 576 -3.02 14.41 33.47
N PRO A 577 -2.45 13.30 34.00
CA PRO A 577 -3.12 12.00 34.04
C PRO A 577 -4.38 11.98 34.93
N ALA A 578 -4.43 12.81 35.97
CA ALA A 578 -5.59 12.92 36.85
C ALA A 578 -6.81 13.53 36.13
N MET A 579 -6.59 14.55 35.30
CA MET A 579 -7.65 15.14 34.48
C MET A 579 -8.09 14.19 33.36
N ALA A 580 -7.14 13.47 32.74
CA ALA A 580 -7.45 12.46 31.74
C ALA A 580 -8.34 11.36 32.33
N GLN A 581 -7.98 10.82 33.50
CA GLN A 581 -8.77 9.79 34.17
C GLN A 581 -10.15 10.28 34.57
N ARG A 582 -10.26 11.53 35.05
CA ARG A 582 -11.56 12.17 35.33
C ARG A 582 -12.43 12.25 34.08
N LEU A 583 -11.86 12.68 32.94
CA LEU A 583 -12.58 12.80 31.68
C LEU A 583 -12.99 11.42 31.11
N GLU A 584 -12.18 10.37 31.30
CA GLU A 584 -12.54 9.01 30.92
C GLU A 584 -13.77 8.49 31.67
N VAL A 585 -13.85 8.75 32.98
CA VAL A 585 -15.02 8.36 33.78
C VAL A 585 -16.27 9.08 33.27
N LEU A 586 -16.16 10.38 33.02
CA LEU A 586 -17.26 11.18 32.47
C LEU A 586 -17.66 10.72 31.05
N ARG A 587 -16.69 10.33 30.21
CA ARG A 587 -16.94 9.79 28.86
C ARG A 587 -17.68 8.44 28.94
N ALA A 588 -17.25 7.53 29.80
CA ALA A 588 -17.89 6.24 29.98
C ALA A 588 -19.35 6.40 30.48
N GLU A 589 -19.60 7.38 31.33
CA GLU A 589 -20.94 7.67 31.81
C GLU A 589 -21.81 8.36 30.73
N ALA A 590 -21.25 9.32 29.99
CA ALA A 590 -21.92 9.92 28.82
C ALA A 590 -22.31 8.86 27.78
N GLN A 591 -21.44 7.87 27.53
CA GLN A 591 -21.70 6.75 26.64
C GLN A 591 -22.83 5.83 27.14
N ARG A 592 -23.04 5.70 28.46
CA ARG A 592 -24.18 4.96 29.02
C ARG A 592 -25.49 5.73 28.95
N MET A 593 -25.42 7.06 28.90
CA MET A 593 -26.59 7.95 28.85
C MET A 593 -27.13 8.16 27.43
N MET A 594 -26.29 7.93 26.41
CA MET A 594 -26.67 7.83 25.00
C MET A 594 -27.35 6.49 24.71
#